data_AF-A0A382YE08-F1
#
_entry.id   AF-A0A382YE08-F1
#
_cell.length_a   1.000
_cell.length_b   1.000
_cell.length_c   1.000
_cell.angle_alpha   90.00
_cell.angle_beta   90.00
_cell.angle_gamma   90.00
#
_symmetry.space_group_name_H-M   'P 1'
#
loop_
_entity.id
_entity.type
_entity.pdbx_description
1 polymer ?
#
loop_
_entity_poly.entity_id
_entity_poly.type
_entity_poly.pdbx_seq_one_letter_code
_entity_poly.pdbx_strand_id
1 'polypeptide(L)'
;MPKKSEFFKEGNKSDTDLRTTLNDPFFETGEDPYKECSNPNDPDDKSLCIVIQDASPFDGAVIKYTSFKLVEQDLTGDDIACQYEYDIEVPPHDLGYKLTEEDGKEFEKRLGEWIIEIIQKQMDKYAAADRDNNIKEFITQ
;
A
#
# COMPACT_ATOMS: atom_id res chain seq x y z
N MET A 1 -35.24 49.05 -10.97
CA MET A 1 -35.80 48.03 -11.88
C MET A 1 -35.38 48.36 -13.30
N PRO A 2 -34.77 47.41 -14.01
CA PRO A 2 -35.49 46.77 -15.11
C PRO A 2 -35.42 45.23 -15.08
N LYS A 3 -36.49 44.62 -15.62
CA LYS A 3 -36.62 43.19 -15.96
C LYS A 3 -36.64 43.05 -17.48
N LYS A 4 -36.20 41.86 -17.94
CA LYS A 4 -36.41 41.12 -19.21
C LYS A 4 -35.06 40.69 -19.76
N SER A 5 -34.63 39.47 -19.47
CA SER A 5 -35.00 38.22 -20.19
C SER A 5 -34.48 38.21 -21.62
N GLU A 6 -33.76 37.14 -21.92
CA GLU A 6 -33.41 36.62 -23.25
C GLU A 6 -32.16 37.20 -23.93
N PHE A 7 -31.00 36.74 -23.47
CA PHE A 7 -29.93 36.31 -24.38
C PHE A 7 -29.30 35.04 -23.79
N PHE A 8 -30.01 33.93 -23.87
CA PHE A 8 -29.38 32.62 -23.67
C PHE A 8 -28.30 32.42 -24.74
N LYS A 9 -27.06 32.22 -24.31
CA LYS A 9 -26.18 31.23 -24.91
C LYS A 9 -25.47 30.48 -23.78
N GLU A 10 -25.62 29.16 -23.84
CA GLU A 10 -24.91 28.15 -23.06
C GLU A 10 -23.43 28.46 -22.88
N GLY A 11 -22.91 28.17 -21.69
CA GLY A 11 -21.50 28.29 -21.37
C GLY A 11 -21.17 27.70 -20.01
N ASN A 12 -21.16 26.36 -19.98
CA ASN A 12 -20.45 25.47 -19.05
C ASN A 12 -20.76 25.52 -17.55
N LYS A 13 -21.47 24.48 -17.14
CA LYS A 13 -21.35 23.84 -15.82
C LYS A 13 -19.88 23.57 -15.50
N SER A 14 -19.45 23.99 -14.32
CA SER A 14 -18.60 23.14 -13.49
C SER A 14 -19.24 23.08 -12.12
N ASP A 15 -20.39 22.40 -12.04
CA ASP A 15 -20.63 21.55 -10.88
C ASP A 15 -19.44 20.59 -10.89
N THR A 16 -18.44 20.87 -10.07
CA THR A 16 -17.31 19.98 -9.87
C THR A 16 -17.88 18.72 -9.25
N ASP A 17 -18.24 17.79 -10.13
CA ASP A 17 -18.75 16.46 -9.83
C ASP A 17 -17.73 15.84 -8.87
N LEU A 18 -18.14 15.54 -7.63
CA LEU A 18 -17.32 14.89 -6.60
C LEU A 18 -16.73 13.54 -7.07
N ARG A 19 -17.13 13.07 -8.25
CA ARG A 19 -16.53 11.95 -8.97
C ARG A 19 -15.15 12.23 -9.56
N THR A 20 -14.80 13.49 -9.81
CA THR A 20 -13.50 13.84 -10.41
C THR A 20 -12.35 13.81 -9.40
N THR A 21 -12.66 13.95 -8.10
CA THR A 21 -11.69 13.80 -7.01
C THR A 21 -11.44 12.33 -6.61
N LEU A 22 -12.16 11.37 -7.21
CA LEU A 22 -11.96 9.93 -6.97
C LEU A 22 -11.04 9.25 -8.00
N ASN A 23 -10.55 10.01 -8.99
CA ASN A 23 -9.63 9.54 -10.04
C ASN A 23 -8.27 10.25 -9.97
N ASP A 24 -7.87 10.73 -8.78
CA ASP A 24 -6.48 11.07 -8.57
C ASP A 24 -5.67 9.76 -8.68
N PRO A 25 -4.67 9.63 -9.57
CA PRO A 25 -3.81 8.45 -9.61
C PRO A 25 -3.03 8.22 -8.30
N PHE A 26 -3.03 9.20 -7.38
CA PHE A 26 -2.55 9.02 -6.01
C PHE A 26 -3.54 8.32 -5.07
N PHE A 27 -4.82 8.27 -5.43
CA PHE A 27 -5.90 7.65 -4.67
C PHE A 27 -6.74 6.78 -5.60
N GLU A 28 -6.19 5.63 -6.00
CA GLU A 28 -7.01 4.52 -6.46
C GLU A 28 -7.95 4.13 -5.31
N THR A 29 -9.22 4.53 -5.39
CA THR A 29 -10.24 4.10 -4.42
C THR A 29 -10.69 2.68 -4.74
N GLY A 30 -9.89 1.74 -4.23
CA GLY A 30 -9.99 0.28 -4.20
C GLY A 30 -8.59 -0.24 -3.82
N GLU A 31 -8.31 -1.31 -3.09
CA GLU A 31 -9.05 -2.47 -2.61
C GLU A 31 -8.18 -3.27 -1.59
N ASP A 32 -7.04 -2.75 -1.10
CA ASP A 32 -6.12 -3.45 -0.16
C ASP A 32 -5.60 -2.49 0.94
N PRO A 33 -5.31 -2.97 2.18
CA PRO A 33 -4.93 -2.11 3.31
C PRO A 33 -3.53 -1.47 3.19
N TYR A 34 -2.75 -1.85 2.18
CA TYR A 34 -1.44 -1.28 1.86
C TYR A 34 -1.14 -1.43 0.37
N LYS A 35 -0.14 -0.66 -0.12
CA LYS A 35 0.37 -0.78 -1.49
C LYS A 35 1.89 -0.71 -1.52
N GLU A 36 2.54 -1.61 -2.27
CA GLU A 36 3.99 -1.57 -2.52
C GLU A 36 4.37 -0.27 -3.26
N CYS A 37 5.44 0.40 -2.84
CA CYS A 37 5.92 1.65 -3.42
C CYS A 37 7.46 1.74 -3.42
N SER A 38 8.01 2.73 -4.12
CA SER A 38 9.44 3.08 -4.04
C SER A 38 9.72 3.93 -2.80
N ASN A 39 10.96 3.89 -2.29
CA ASN A 39 11.37 4.75 -1.20
C ASN A 39 11.27 6.25 -1.63
N PRO A 40 10.46 7.08 -0.94
CA PRO A 40 10.27 8.48 -1.31
C PRO A 40 11.48 9.37 -1.02
N ASN A 41 12.35 8.95 -0.09
CA ASN A 41 13.53 9.69 0.33
C ASN A 41 14.79 9.29 -0.44
N ASP A 42 14.83 8.11 -1.05
CA ASP A 42 15.93 7.63 -1.89
C ASP A 42 15.40 6.79 -3.07
N PRO A 43 15.32 7.35 -4.29
CA PRO A 43 14.79 6.61 -5.44
C PRO A 43 15.68 5.47 -5.93
N ASP A 44 16.96 5.44 -5.54
CA ASP A 44 17.88 4.35 -5.87
C ASP A 44 17.80 3.19 -4.86
N ASP A 45 17.17 3.41 -3.71
CA ASP A 45 16.90 2.39 -2.70
C ASP A 45 15.82 1.42 -3.19
N LYS A 46 16.20 0.14 -3.28
CA LYS A 46 15.34 -0.96 -3.74
C LYS A 46 14.73 -1.76 -2.59
N SER A 47 14.83 -1.24 -1.36
CA SER A 47 14.20 -1.83 -0.19
C SER A 47 12.68 -1.89 -0.35
N LEU A 48 12.05 -2.89 0.27
CA LEU A 48 10.60 -3.03 0.27
C LEU A 48 9.96 -1.90 1.07
N CYS A 49 9.20 -1.04 0.38
CA CYS A 49 8.40 0.01 1.00
C CYS A 49 6.91 -0.23 0.73
N ILE A 50 6.08 0.11 1.71
CA ILE A 50 4.61 0.11 1.58
C ILE A 50 4.05 1.46 2.01
N VAL A 51 2.98 1.91 1.34
CA VAL A 51 2.12 2.99 1.81
C VAL A 51 0.90 2.40 2.50
N ILE A 52 0.55 2.93 3.67
CA ILE A 52 -0.60 2.48 4.47
C ILE A 52 -1.89 3.11 3.92
N GLN A 53 -2.92 2.28 3.73
CA GLN A 53 -4.21 2.64 3.13
C GLN A 53 -5.38 1.96 3.87
N ASP A 54 -5.28 1.83 5.19
CA ASP A 54 -6.22 1.06 6.01
C ASP A 54 -7.17 1.93 6.85
N ALA A 55 -7.18 3.25 6.61
CA ALA A 55 -7.95 4.24 7.37
C ALA A 55 -7.68 4.24 8.89
N SER A 56 -6.57 3.64 9.32
CA SER A 56 -6.11 3.65 10.71
C SER A 56 -5.44 4.98 11.07
N PRO A 57 -5.01 5.16 12.33
CA PRO A 57 -4.20 6.30 12.72
C PRO A 57 -2.86 6.44 11.95
N PHE A 58 -2.46 5.39 11.22
CA PHE A 58 -1.22 5.33 10.45
C PHE A 58 -1.44 5.52 8.94
N ASP A 59 -2.67 5.81 8.51
CA ASP A 59 -3.02 6.00 7.10
C ASP A 59 -2.14 7.07 6.42
N GLY A 60 -1.65 6.74 5.23
CA GLY A 60 -0.71 7.56 4.46
C GLY A 60 0.75 7.51 4.90
N ALA A 61 1.09 6.79 5.99
CA ALA A 61 2.49 6.55 6.33
C ALA A 61 3.20 5.71 5.27
N VAL A 62 4.51 5.93 5.09
CA VAL A 62 5.37 5.07 4.28
C VAL A 62 6.32 4.32 5.18
N ILE A 63 6.23 2.99 5.14
CA ILE A 63 7.01 2.06 5.95
C ILE A 63 8.03 1.37 5.06
N LYS A 64 9.30 1.41 5.45
CA LYS A 64 10.40 0.67 4.81
C LYS A 64 10.80 -0.49 5.70
N TYR A 65 10.69 -1.71 5.19
CA TYR A 65 11.19 -2.88 5.90
C TYR A 65 12.71 -2.99 5.75
N THR A 66 13.42 -3.12 6.87
CA THR A 66 14.88 -3.15 6.92
C THR A 66 15.41 -4.56 7.17
N SER A 67 14.68 -5.39 7.91
CA SER A 67 15.04 -6.77 8.18
C SER A 67 13.82 -7.67 8.30
N PHE A 68 13.96 -8.92 7.84
CA PHE A 68 12.98 -9.97 8.07
C PHE A 68 13.72 -11.30 8.31
N LYS A 69 13.36 -12.00 9.38
CA LYS A 69 13.96 -13.28 9.76
C LYS A 69 12.87 -14.22 10.28
N LEU A 70 12.89 -15.46 9.80
CA LEU A 70 12.14 -16.53 10.43
C LEU A 70 12.88 -16.95 11.72
N VAL A 71 12.15 -17.14 12.79
CA VAL A 71 12.70 -17.54 14.09
C VAL A 71 12.35 -19.00 14.29
N GLU A 72 13.37 -19.84 14.49
CA GLU A 72 13.15 -21.23 14.91
C GLU A 72 12.64 -21.22 16.36
N GLN A 73 11.35 -21.47 16.52
CA GLN A 73 10.71 -21.78 17.79
C GLN A 73 10.02 -23.13 17.68
N ASP A 74 9.96 -23.87 18.79
CA ASP A 74 9.13 -25.07 18.92
C ASP A 74 7.64 -24.65 18.92
N LEU A 75 7.15 -24.29 17.74
CA LEU A 75 5.77 -23.94 17.50
C LEU A 75 4.97 -25.23 17.29
N THR A 76 3.84 -25.36 17.97
CA THR A 76 2.95 -26.51 17.82
C THR A 76 1.94 -26.23 16.71
N GLY A 77 2.02 -26.94 15.59
CA GLY A 77 1.06 -26.82 14.48
C GLY A 77 1.62 -26.05 13.29
N ASP A 78 0.78 -25.26 12.63
CA ASP A 78 1.08 -24.50 11.40
C ASP A 78 1.54 -23.05 11.67
N ASP A 79 1.91 -22.75 12.91
CA ASP A 79 2.32 -21.40 13.32
C ASP A 79 3.76 -21.08 12.85
N ILE A 80 3.99 -19.83 12.46
CA ILE A 80 5.30 -19.32 12.06
C ILE A 80 5.68 -18.14 12.95
N ALA A 81 6.86 -18.20 13.56
CA ALA A 81 7.45 -17.08 14.28
C ALA A 81 8.39 -16.32 13.34
N CYS A 82 8.23 -15.00 13.29
CA CYS A 82 9.14 -14.13 12.55
C CYS A 82 9.50 -12.90 13.38
N GLN A 83 10.65 -12.33 13.06
CA GLN A 83 11.08 -11.02 13.53
C GLN A 83 11.28 -10.15 12.31
N TYR A 84 10.77 -8.92 12.37
CA TYR A 84 10.98 -7.92 11.34
C TYR A 84 11.35 -6.58 11.97
N GLU A 85 12.05 -5.75 11.19
CA GLU A 85 12.44 -4.39 11.55
C GLU A 85 11.96 -3.44 10.44
N TYR A 86 11.60 -2.22 10.82
CA TYR A 86 11.09 -1.22 9.89
C TYR A 86 11.48 0.20 10.31
N ASP A 87 11.56 1.08 9.32
CA ASP A 87 11.68 2.52 9.47
C ASP A 87 10.41 3.22 8.94
N ILE A 88 10.07 4.36 9.51
CA ILE A 88 9.02 5.26 8.99
C ILE A 88 9.70 6.32 8.13
N GLU A 89 9.61 6.17 6.81
CA GLU A 89 10.18 7.12 5.85
C GLU A 89 9.31 8.38 5.70
N VAL A 90 8.00 8.19 5.78
CA VAL A 90 7.01 9.28 5.79
C VAL A 90 6.06 9.02 6.95
N PRO A 91 5.94 9.97 7.90
CA PRO A 91 5.02 9.82 9.01
C PRO A 91 3.56 9.83 8.52
N PRO A 92 2.63 9.25 9.29
CA PRO A 92 1.21 9.39 8.99
C PRO A 92 0.79 10.87 9.03
N HIS A 93 -0.33 11.19 8.37
CA HIS A 93 -0.88 12.54 8.46
C HIS A 93 -1.20 12.90 9.91
N ASP A 94 -1.10 14.20 10.26
CA ASP A 94 -1.50 14.66 11.58
C ASP A 94 -3.02 14.54 11.72
N LEU A 95 -3.46 13.58 12.55
CA LEU A 95 -4.87 13.30 12.78
C LEU A 95 -5.47 14.12 13.92
N GLY A 96 -4.69 14.98 14.57
CA GLY A 96 -5.17 15.87 15.64
C GLY A 96 -5.58 15.14 16.94
N TYR A 97 -5.29 13.85 17.07
CA TYR A 97 -5.42 13.09 18.31
C TYR A 97 -4.14 12.33 18.64
N LYS A 98 -3.99 11.95 19.90
CA LYS A 98 -2.80 11.29 20.42
C LYS A 98 -2.88 9.79 20.16
N LEU A 99 -1.90 9.25 19.45
CA LEU A 99 -1.71 7.81 19.29
C LEU A 99 -1.53 7.14 20.67
N THR A 100 -2.22 6.02 20.86
CA THR A 100 -2.10 5.19 22.06
C THR A 100 -1.08 4.08 21.86
N GLU A 101 -0.63 3.47 22.96
CA GLU A 101 0.23 2.28 22.90
C GLU A 101 -0.49 1.08 22.27
N GLU A 102 -1.82 1.01 22.41
CA GLU A 102 -2.65 -0.04 21.82
C GLU A 102 -2.72 0.10 20.29
N ASP A 103 -2.90 1.33 19.78
CA ASP A 103 -2.85 1.60 18.34
C ASP A 103 -1.50 1.17 17.73
N GLY A 104 -0.39 1.44 18.42
CA GLY A 104 0.94 1.04 17.98
C GLY A 104 1.11 -0.48 17.91
N LYS A 105 0.67 -1.21 18.94
CA LYS A 105 0.75 -2.69 18.97
C LYS A 105 -0.09 -3.33 17.87
N GLU A 106 -1.29 -2.80 17.63
CA GLU A 106 -2.15 -3.30 16.57
C GLU A 106 -1.55 -3.05 15.20
N PHE A 107 -0.98 -1.86 14.99
CA PHE A 107 -0.30 -1.50 13.75
C PHE A 107 0.92 -2.40 13.48
N GLU A 108 1.78 -2.62 14.48
CA GLU A 108 2.92 -3.53 14.36
C GLU A 108 2.46 -4.96 14.04
N LYS A 109 1.39 -5.45 14.67
CA LYS A 109 0.85 -6.77 14.32
C LYS A 109 0.46 -6.87 12.83
N ARG A 110 -0.19 -5.84 12.29
CA ARG A 110 -0.58 -5.77 10.87
C ARG A 110 0.63 -5.71 9.94
N LEU A 111 1.66 -4.94 10.28
CA LEU A 111 2.92 -4.91 9.51
C LEU A 111 3.53 -6.31 9.37
N GLY A 112 3.54 -7.08 10.46
CA GLY A 112 4.02 -8.47 10.45
C GLY A 112 3.20 -9.38 9.52
N GLU A 113 1.87 -9.23 9.51
CA GLU A 113 0.98 -9.99 8.63
C GLU A 113 1.21 -9.63 7.16
N TRP A 114 1.34 -8.34 6.85
CA TRP A 114 1.53 -7.86 5.48
C TRP A 114 2.89 -8.25 4.89
N ILE A 115 3.99 -8.19 5.65
CA ILE A 115 5.29 -8.62 5.10
C ILE A 115 5.31 -10.11 4.74
N ILE A 116 4.66 -10.96 5.54
CA ILE A 116 4.53 -12.39 5.23
C ILE A 116 3.75 -12.57 3.93
N GLU A 117 2.62 -11.88 3.78
CA GLU A 117 1.79 -11.92 2.58
C GLU A 117 2.56 -11.46 1.33
N ILE A 118 3.31 -10.38 1.43
CA ILE A 118 4.14 -9.85 0.33
C ILE A 118 5.19 -10.88 -0.09
N ILE A 119 5.91 -11.48 0.87
CA ILE A 119 6.92 -12.50 0.59
C ILE A 119 6.29 -13.71 -0.12
N GLN A 120 5.14 -14.19 0.35
CA GLN A 120 4.41 -15.29 -0.28
C GLN A 120 4.01 -14.96 -1.72
N LYS A 121 3.41 -13.78 -1.95
CA LYS A 121 3.03 -13.29 -3.28
C LYS A 121 4.25 -13.21 -4.22
N GLN A 122 5.40 -12.75 -3.73
CA GLN A 122 6.63 -12.69 -4.51
C GLN A 122 7.14 -14.10 -4.85
N MET A 123 7.16 -15.02 -3.88
CA MET A 123 7.57 -16.42 -4.11
C MET A 123 6.71 -17.10 -5.19
N ASP A 124 5.38 -16.91 -5.14
CA ASP A 124 4.46 -17.48 -6.12
C ASP A 124 4.70 -16.91 -7.53
N LYS A 125 4.94 -15.59 -7.64
CA LYS A 125 5.30 -14.95 -8.91
C LYS A 125 6.60 -15.54 -9.49
N TYR A 126 7.63 -15.73 -8.68
CA TYR A 126 8.88 -16.35 -9.13
C TYR A 126 8.70 -17.81 -9.53
N ALA A 127 7.94 -18.60 -8.77
CA ALA A 127 7.65 -20.00 -9.10
C ALA A 127 6.85 -20.13 -10.41
N ALA A 128 5.92 -19.23 -10.68
CA ALA A 128 5.18 -19.19 -11.95
C ALA A 128 6.09 -18.79 -13.13
N ALA A 129 6.93 -17.77 -12.97
CA ALA A 129 7.86 -17.33 -14.00
C ALA A 129 8.90 -18.41 -14.36
N ASP A 130 9.36 -19.19 -13.39
CA ASP A 130 10.28 -20.32 -13.61
C ASP A 130 9.63 -21.43 -14.47
N ARG A 131 8.35 -21.75 -14.22
CA ARG A 131 7.59 -22.71 -15.05
C ARG A 131 7.43 -22.22 -16.49
N ASP A 132 7.18 -20.94 -16.70
CA ASP A 132 7.04 -20.36 -18.05
C ASP A 132 8.36 -20.36 -18.84
N ASN A 133 9.50 -20.13 -18.17
CA ASN A 133 10.81 -20.20 -18.81
C ASN A 133 11.15 -21.63 -19.25
N ASN A 134 10.84 -22.62 -18.42
CA ASN A 134 11.04 -24.04 -18.75
C ASN A 134 10.23 -24.47 -19.99
N ILE A 135 9.02 -23.93 -20.19
CA ILE A 135 8.21 -24.21 -21.38
C ILE A 135 8.83 -23.58 -22.64
N LYS A 136 9.35 -22.36 -22.55
CA LYS A 136 9.98 -21.68 -23.70
C LYS A 136 11.26 -22.37 -24.17
N GLU A 137 12.11 -22.84 -23.25
CA GLU A 137 13.30 -23.60 -23.63
C GLU A 137 12.95 -24.94 -24.30
N PHE A 138 11.88 -25.61 -23.86
CA PHE A 138 11.41 -26.86 -24.45
C PHE A 138 10.84 -26.69 -25.87
N ILE A 139 10.20 -25.56 -26.18
CA ILE A 139 9.60 -25.29 -27.49
C ILE A 139 10.63 -24.81 -28.53
N THR A 140 11.82 -24.38 -28.09
CA THR A 140 12.87 -23.85 -28.97
C THR A 140 13.93 -24.90 -29.35
N GLN A 141 13.77 -26.16 -28.92
CA GLN A 141 14.59 -27.32 -29.32
C GLN A 141 13.90 -28.14 -30.40
#